data_AF-A0A845XZZ3-F1
#
_entry.id   AF-A0A845XZZ3-F1
#
_cell.length_a   1.000
_cell.length_b   1.000
_cell.length_c   1.000
_cell.angle_alpha   90.00
_cell.angle_beta   90.00
_cell.angle_gamma   90.00
#
_symmetry.space_group_name_H-M   'P 1'
#
loop_
_entity.id
_entity.type
_entity.pdbx_description
1 polymer ?
#
loop_
_entity_poly.entity_id
_entity_poly.type
_entity_poly.pdbx_seq_one_letter_code
_entity_poly.pdbx_strand_id
1 'polypeptide(L)'
;MSKQLTPLIGDLSRVKSNPIDLKTIVVSTLIGLLLNSLPWLPAARAETVQLGVVKSRDNQGHWSGITERLHSIGVNYCIVDLTEVKKASDFHNTNLLFLPNVEFLHPKQFQALQEWIAQGGKVIVSGPTGLLS
;
A
#
# COMPACT_ATOMS: atom_id res chain seq x y z
N MET A 1 77.51 -11.24 52.81
CA MET A 1 76.65 -10.04 52.99
C MET A 1 75.24 -10.37 52.50
N SER A 2 74.32 -10.58 53.43
CA SER A 2 72.89 -10.81 53.15
C SER A 2 72.19 -9.51 52.75
N LYS A 3 71.31 -9.57 51.76
CA LYS A 3 70.24 -8.59 51.58
C LYS A 3 68.91 -9.34 51.40
N GLN A 4 68.05 -9.23 52.41
CA GLN A 4 66.61 -9.42 52.28
C GLN A 4 65.99 -8.18 51.63
N LEU A 5 64.84 -8.34 50.93
CA LEU A 5 63.69 -7.41 50.86
C LEU A 5 62.58 -8.07 49.98
N THR A 6 61.56 -8.69 50.60
CA THR A 6 60.14 -8.26 50.76
C THR A 6 59.21 -8.58 49.58
N PRO A 7 58.10 -9.33 49.77
CA PRO A 7 57.10 -9.52 48.72
C PRO A 7 56.13 -8.33 48.62
N LEU A 8 55.89 -7.85 47.40
CA LEU A 8 54.84 -6.87 47.09
C LEU A 8 53.49 -7.60 46.98
N ILE A 9 52.71 -7.60 48.05
CA ILE A 9 51.29 -7.99 48.00
C ILE A 9 50.51 -6.76 47.55
N GLY A 10 50.12 -6.74 46.28
CA GLY A 10 49.25 -5.73 45.69
C GLY A 10 47.80 -5.90 46.14
N ASP A 11 47.24 -4.81 46.64
CA ASP A 11 45.89 -4.62 47.15
C ASP A 11 44.80 -5.08 46.14
N LEU A 12 43.94 -6.01 46.56
CA LEU A 12 42.75 -6.42 45.81
C LEU A 12 41.71 -5.32 45.95
N SER A 13 41.72 -4.37 45.02
CA SER A 13 40.69 -3.34 44.90
C SER A 13 39.30 -3.99 44.82
N ARG A 14 38.54 -3.84 45.91
CA ARG A 14 37.15 -4.23 46.07
C ARG A 14 36.28 -3.52 45.02
N VAL A 15 35.89 -4.24 43.96
CA VAL A 15 34.95 -3.75 42.96
C VAL A 15 33.59 -3.56 43.63
N LYS A 16 33.18 -2.30 43.80
CA LYS A 16 31.86 -1.93 44.31
C LYS A 16 30.82 -2.18 43.22
N SER A 17 30.15 -3.33 43.28
CA SER A 17 29.00 -3.64 42.42
C SER A 17 27.78 -2.84 42.90
N ASN A 18 27.26 -1.96 42.05
CA ASN A 18 25.95 -1.35 42.29
C ASN A 18 24.86 -2.42 42.12
N PRO A 19 23.81 -2.43 42.96
CA PRO A 19 22.70 -3.36 42.80
C PRO A 19 22.00 -3.05 41.48
N ILE A 20 22.03 -4.02 40.56
CA ILE A 20 21.35 -3.92 39.28
C ILE A 20 19.85 -4.06 39.57
N ASP A 21 19.09 -3.01 39.31
CA ASP A 21 17.65 -2.98 39.55
C ASP A 21 16.92 -3.94 38.59
N LEU A 22 16.15 -4.86 39.15
CA LEU A 22 15.45 -5.91 38.41
C LEU A 22 14.46 -5.35 37.37
N LYS A 23 13.91 -4.15 37.59
CA LYS A 23 13.01 -3.50 36.61
C LYS A 23 13.79 -3.08 35.37
N THR A 24 15.06 -2.68 35.55
CA THR A 24 15.96 -2.33 34.43
C THR A 24 16.23 -3.55 33.56
N ILE A 25 16.39 -4.73 34.16
CA ILE A 25 16.57 -6.00 33.43
C ILE A 25 15.33 -6.33 32.60
N VAL A 26 14.14 -6.29 33.21
CA VAL A 26 12.87 -6.64 32.52
C VAL A 26 12.58 -5.74 31.32
N VAL A 27 12.85 -4.43 31.44
CA VAL A 27 12.66 -3.47 30.34
C VAL A 27 13.59 -3.77 29.17
N SER A 28 14.86 -4.07 29.44
CA SER A 28 15.84 -4.40 28.38
C SER A 28 15.51 -5.69 27.63
N THR A 29 14.97 -6.71 28.29
CA THR A 29 14.58 -7.97 27.64
C THR A 29 13.37 -7.79 26.73
N LEU A 30 12.40 -6.94 27.11
CA LEU A 30 11.19 -6.71 26.34
C LEU A 30 11.48 -5.98 25.01
N ILE A 31 12.41 -5.02 25.04
CA ILE A 31 12.85 -4.28 23.84
C ILE A 31 13.62 -5.18 22.88
N GLY A 32 14.48 -6.07 23.39
CA GLY A 32 15.22 -7.03 22.58
C GLY A 32 14.32 -8.03 21.84
N LEU A 33 13.21 -8.43 22.44
CA LEU A 33 12.22 -9.32 21.82
C LEU A 33 11.41 -8.61 20.72
N LEU A 34 11.12 -7.32 20.88
CA LEU A 34 10.39 -6.52 19.89
C LEU A 34 11.21 -6.23 18.62
N LEU A 35 12.53 -6.08 18.74
CA LEU A 35 13.40 -5.81 17.58
C LEU A 35 13.66 -7.07 16.74
N ASN A 36 13.52 -8.26 17.31
CA ASN A 36 13.78 -9.53 16.63
C ASN A 36 12.62 -10.04 15.74
N SER A 37 11.45 -9.39 15.79
CA SER A 37 10.29 -9.73 14.96
C SER A 37 10.15 -8.91 13.67
N LEU A 38 10.98 -7.87 13.49
CA LEU A 38 11.02 -7.05 12.27
C LEU A 38 11.26 -7.83 10.95
N PRO A 39 12.10 -8.89 10.88
CA PRO A 39 12.36 -9.57 9.61
C PRO A 39 11.20 -10.45 9.12
N TRP A 40 10.11 -10.59 9.90
CA TRP A 40 8.91 -11.33 9.50
C TRP A 40 7.76 -10.46 9.01
N LEU A 41 7.96 -9.14 8.92
CA LEU A 41 6.97 -8.29 8.27
C LEU A 41 6.96 -8.61 6.77
N PRO A 42 5.80 -8.98 6.19
CA PRO A 42 5.71 -9.19 4.75
C PRO A 42 6.13 -7.91 4.04
N ALA A 43 7.05 -8.03 3.06
CA ALA A 43 7.43 -6.91 2.23
C ALA A 43 6.17 -6.31 1.59
N ALA A 44 5.98 -4.99 1.72
CA ALA A 44 4.90 -4.30 1.03
C ALA A 44 5.05 -4.56 -0.48
N ARG A 45 4.13 -5.36 -1.03
CA ARG A 45 4.09 -5.63 -2.46
C ARG A 45 3.45 -4.42 -3.11
N ALA A 46 4.18 -3.71 -3.97
CA ALA A 46 3.58 -2.71 -4.83
C ALA A 46 2.61 -3.44 -5.78
N GLU A 47 1.31 -3.32 -5.53
CA GLU A 47 0.31 -3.81 -6.47
C GLU A 47 0.47 -3.02 -7.77
N THR A 48 0.77 -3.72 -8.85
CA THR A 48 0.70 -3.13 -10.18
C THR A 48 -0.75 -2.81 -10.46
N VAL A 49 -1.15 -1.56 -10.21
CA VAL A 49 -2.51 -1.08 -10.44
C VAL A 49 -2.81 -1.21 -11.94
N GLN A 50 -3.67 -2.14 -12.31
CA GLN A 50 -4.21 -2.20 -13.67
C GLN A 50 -5.28 -1.11 -13.81
N LEU A 51 -5.02 -0.13 -14.68
CA LEU A 51 -5.98 0.91 -15.02
C LEU A 51 -7.02 0.35 -16.00
N GLY A 52 -8.29 0.44 -15.65
CA GLY A 52 -9.40 0.23 -16.58
C GLY A 52 -9.91 1.56 -17.10
N VAL A 53 -10.05 1.68 -18.42
CA VAL A 53 -10.57 2.89 -19.08
C VAL A 53 -11.95 2.58 -19.62
N VAL A 54 -12.95 3.29 -19.11
CA VAL A 54 -14.36 3.04 -19.43
C VAL A 54 -14.70 3.64 -20.78
N LYS A 55 -15.19 2.80 -21.68
CA LYS A 55 -15.75 3.16 -22.98
C LYS A 55 -17.27 3.15 -22.91
N SER A 56 -17.90 4.22 -23.39
CA SER A 56 -19.37 4.34 -23.47
C SER A 56 -19.77 4.94 -24.82
N ARG A 57 -21.09 5.07 -25.07
CA ARG A 57 -21.57 5.86 -26.22
C ARG A 57 -21.14 7.32 -26.13
N ASP A 58 -21.20 7.89 -24.93
CA ASP A 58 -20.97 9.32 -24.68
C ASP A 58 -19.56 9.75 -25.09
N ASN A 59 -18.57 8.88 -24.89
CA ASN A 59 -17.18 9.17 -25.21
C ASN A 59 -16.69 8.56 -26.53
N GLN A 60 -17.58 7.90 -27.30
CA GLN A 60 -17.22 7.22 -28.55
C GLN A 60 -16.60 8.18 -29.58
N GLY A 61 -17.14 9.39 -29.71
CA GLY A 61 -16.61 10.42 -30.62
C GLY A 61 -15.23 10.97 -30.22
N HIS A 62 -14.83 10.79 -28.96
CA HIS A 62 -13.54 11.25 -28.42
C HIS A 62 -12.55 10.12 -28.14
N TRP A 63 -12.93 8.88 -28.46
CA TRP A 63 -12.18 7.68 -28.05
C TRP A 63 -10.74 7.66 -28.57
N SER A 64 -10.51 8.05 -29.82
CA SER A 64 -9.16 8.14 -30.40
C SER A 64 -8.27 9.10 -29.61
N GLY A 65 -8.75 10.32 -29.35
CA GLY A 65 -7.99 11.31 -28.59
C GLY A 65 -7.78 10.96 -27.12
N ILE A 66 -8.67 10.17 -26.51
CA ILE A 66 -8.47 9.62 -25.16
C ILE A 66 -7.33 8.60 -25.18
N THR A 67 -7.41 7.62 -26.08
CA THR A 67 -6.45 6.51 -26.15
C THR A 67 -5.05 6.96 -26.60
N GLU A 68 -4.96 7.91 -27.53
CA GLU A 68 -3.70 8.50 -27.97
C GLU A 68 -2.96 9.21 -26.83
N ARG A 69 -3.69 10.00 -26.02
CA ARG A 69 -3.09 10.68 -24.86
C ARG A 69 -2.60 9.68 -23.82
N LEU A 70 -3.40 8.67 -23.48
CA LEU A 70 -2.97 7.61 -22.55
C LEU A 70 -1.73 6.85 -23.06
N HIS A 71 -1.68 6.56 -24.37
CA HIS A 71 -0.53 5.93 -24.99
C HIS A 71 0.72 6.81 -24.94
N SER A 72 0.59 8.11 -25.24
CA SER A 72 1.70 9.07 -25.25
C SER A 72 2.42 9.23 -23.91
N ILE A 73 1.72 8.98 -22.81
CA ILE A 73 2.28 9.03 -21.44
C ILE A 73 2.69 7.64 -20.92
N GLY A 74 2.65 6.61 -21.77
CA GLY A 74 3.09 5.25 -21.44
C GLY A 74 2.18 4.51 -20.45
N VAL A 75 0.91 4.89 -20.36
CA VAL A 75 -0.05 4.22 -19.47
C VAL A 75 -0.59 2.97 -20.14
N ASN A 76 -0.34 1.81 -19.51
CA ASN A 76 -0.99 0.56 -19.88
C ASN A 76 -2.39 0.51 -19.27
N TYR A 77 -3.39 0.15 -20.08
CA TYR A 77 -4.78 0.06 -19.63
C TYR A 77 -5.53 -1.08 -20.32
N CYS A 78 -6.60 -1.56 -19.67
CA CYS A 78 -7.62 -2.38 -20.31
C CYS A 78 -8.84 -1.51 -20.63
N ILE A 79 -9.57 -1.89 -21.68
CA ILE A 79 -10.83 -1.22 -22.02
C ILE A 79 -11.94 -1.92 -21.25
N VAL A 80 -12.78 -1.14 -20.57
CA VAL A 80 -14.02 -1.61 -19.94
C VAL A 80 -15.18 -1.09 -20.76
N ASP A 81 -15.88 -1.97 -21.48
CA ASP A 81 -17.09 -1.58 -22.20
C ASP A 81 -18.25 -1.44 -21.20
N LEU A 82 -18.71 -0.20 -20.99
CA LEU A 82 -19.78 0.08 -20.04
C LEU A 82 -21.09 -0.66 -20.39
N THR A 83 -21.32 -0.97 -21.67
CA THR A 83 -22.52 -1.68 -22.12
C THR A 83 -22.56 -3.14 -21.65
N GLU A 84 -21.41 -3.71 -21.31
CA GLU A 84 -21.28 -5.07 -20.81
C GLU A 84 -21.39 -5.16 -19.28
N VAL A 85 -21.26 -4.02 -18.58
CA VAL A 85 -21.28 -3.95 -17.11
C VAL A 85 -22.71 -4.08 -16.57
N LYS A 86 -22.93 -5.13 -15.78
CA LYS A 86 -24.21 -5.43 -15.11
C LYS A 86 -24.06 -5.64 -13.60
N LYS A 87 -22.85 -5.96 -13.13
CA LYS A 87 -22.49 -6.23 -11.73
C LYS A 87 -21.04 -5.84 -11.46
N ALA A 88 -20.67 -5.70 -10.19
CA ALA A 88 -19.31 -5.29 -9.78
C ALA A 88 -18.17 -6.16 -10.36
N SER A 89 -18.40 -7.46 -10.55
CA SER A 89 -17.37 -8.38 -11.10
C SER A 89 -17.08 -8.15 -12.59
N ASP A 90 -17.93 -7.40 -13.30
CA ASP A 90 -17.73 -7.09 -14.71
C ASP A 90 -16.66 -5.99 -14.92
N PHE A 91 -16.21 -5.31 -13.85
CA PHE A 91 -15.04 -4.42 -13.90
C PHE A 91 -13.70 -5.19 -13.90
N HIS A 92 -13.74 -6.52 -13.91
CA HIS A 92 -12.56 -7.41 -13.95
C HIS A 92 -11.55 -7.14 -12.81
N ASN A 93 -10.29 -7.57 -12.98
CA ASN A 93 -9.21 -7.43 -11.98
C ASN A 93 -8.60 -6.02 -11.92
N THR A 94 -9.37 -5.00 -12.28
CA THR A 94 -8.96 -3.61 -12.19
C THR A 94 -9.22 -3.09 -10.77
N ASN A 95 -8.24 -2.40 -10.19
CA ASN A 95 -8.38 -1.72 -8.89
C ASN A 95 -8.58 -0.20 -9.06
N LEU A 96 -8.45 0.31 -10.29
CA LEU A 96 -8.56 1.73 -10.64
C LEU A 96 -9.27 1.92 -11.98
N LEU A 97 -10.45 2.55 -11.97
CA LEU A 97 -11.21 2.90 -13.17
C LEU A 97 -11.03 4.36 -13.52
N PHE A 98 -10.92 4.65 -14.80
CA PHE A 98 -10.99 5.99 -15.37
C PHE A 98 -12.24 6.12 -16.24
N LEU A 99 -13.09 7.10 -15.92
CA LEU A 99 -14.34 7.41 -16.61
C LEU A 99 -14.19 8.75 -17.35
N PRO A 100 -13.64 8.74 -18.58
CA PRO A 100 -13.54 9.94 -19.39
C PRO A 100 -14.87 10.26 -20.07
N ASN A 101 -15.49 11.39 -19.72
CA ASN A 101 -16.71 11.90 -20.35
C ASN A 101 -17.84 10.86 -20.42
N VAL A 102 -18.02 10.07 -19.35
CA VAL A 102 -19.10 9.07 -19.22
C VAL A 102 -20.31 9.75 -18.62
N GLU A 103 -21.02 10.51 -19.45
CA GLU A 103 -22.11 11.38 -19.02
C GLU A 103 -23.26 10.59 -18.41
N PHE A 104 -23.70 9.50 -19.03
CA PHE A 104 -24.87 8.76 -18.59
C PHE A 104 -24.52 7.38 -18.04
N LEU A 105 -24.95 7.13 -16.80
CA LEU A 105 -24.90 5.82 -16.16
C LEU A 105 -26.32 5.30 -15.94
N HIS A 106 -26.63 4.12 -16.48
CA HIS A 106 -27.89 3.46 -16.21
C HIS A 106 -27.94 2.99 -14.75
N PRO A 107 -29.12 2.88 -14.12
CA PRO A 107 -29.24 2.48 -12.72
C PRO A 107 -28.48 1.19 -12.36
N LYS A 108 -28.51 0.18 -13.24
CA LYS A 108 -27.76 -1.08 -13.02
C LYS A 108 -26.24 -0.89 -13.06
N GLN A 109 -25.75 -0.05 -13.98
CA GLN A 109 -24.32 0.26 -14.10
C GLN A 109 -23.85 1.10 -12.91
N PHE A 110 -24.67 2.05 -12.47
CA PHE A 110 -24.40 2.86 -11.29
C PHE A 110 -24.34 1.99 -10.03
N GLN A 111 -25.31 1.09 -9.83
CA GLN A 111 -25.29 0.14 -8.72
C GLN A 111 -24.04 -0.74 -8.76
N ALA A 112 -23.71 -1.32 -9.93
CA ALA A 112 -22.50 -2.11 -10.10
C ALA A 112 -21.23 -1.33 -9.72
N LEU A 113 -21.14 -0.05 -10.14
CA LEU A 113 -20.02 0.82 -9.82
C LEU A 113 -19.94 1.11 -8.32
N GLN A 114 -21.08 1.36 -7.66
CA GLN A 114 -21.12 1.58 -6.20
C GLN A 114 -20.67 0.33 -5.43
N GLU A 115 -21.16 -0.86 -5.83
CA GLU A 115 -20.77 -2.14 -5.23
C GLU A 115 -19.27 -2.41 -5.42
N TRP A 116 -18.72 -2.09 -6.60
CA TRP A 116 -17.29 -2.23 -6.88
C TRP A 116 -16.43 -1.25 -6.07
N ILE A 117 -16.86 0.01 -5.93
CA ILE A 117 -16.19 0.99 -5.05
C ILE A 117 -16.21 0.51 -3.60
N ALA A 118 -17.33 -0.04 -3.13
CA ALA A 118 -17.45 -0.60 -1.78
C ALA A 118 -16.49 -1.77 -1.51
N GLN A 119 -16.04 -2.47 -2.56
CA GLN A 119 -15.03 -3.54 -2.48
C GLN A 119 -13.58 -3.00 -2.52
N GLY A 120 -13.38 -1.68 -2.53
CA GLY A 120 -12.08 -1.03 -2.53
C GLY A 120 -11.62 -0.50 -3.89
N GLY A 121 -12.48 -0.57 -4.91
CA GLY A 121 -12.22 0.02 -6.22
C GLY A 121 -12.10 1.55 -6.16
N LYS A 122 -11.20 2.10 -6.97
CA LYS A 122 -10.95 3.56 -7.05
C LYS A 122 -11.39 4.11 -8.39
N VAL A 123 -11.99 5.29 -8.41
CA VAL A 123 -12.45 5.96 -9.64
C VAL A 123 -11.72 7.27 -9.86
N ILE A 124 -11.33 7.52 -11.10
CA ILE A 124 -10.93 8.82 -11.63
C ILE A 124 -12.00 9.22 -12.65
N VAL A 125 -12.55 10.42 -12.52
CA VAL A 125 -13.52 10.98 -13.47
C VAL A 125 -12.92 12.19 -14.17
N SER A 126 -13.29 12.42 -15.43
CA SER A 126 -12.91 13.66 -16.13
C SER A 126 -14.02 14.10 -17.06
N GLY A 127 -14.36 15.40 -17.01
CA GLY A 127 -15.46 15.98 -17.79
C GLY A 127 -16.84 15.64 -17.23
N PRO A 128 -17.92 15.76 -18.04
CA PRO A 128 -19.26 15.37 -17.63
C PRO A 128 -19.28 13.89 -17.24
N THR A 129 -19.73 13.57 -16.03
CA THR A 129 -19.78 12.18 -15.57
C THR A 129 -20.92 11.95 -14.57
N GLY A 130 -21.63 10.82 -14.72
CA GLY A 130 -22.52 10.29 -13.68
C GLY A 130 -23.90 10.95 -13.59
N LEU A 131 -24.41 11.48 -14.70
CA LEU A 131 -25.84 11.79 -14.81
C LEU A 131 -26.62 10.47 -14.88
N LEU A 132 -27.70 10.41 -14.11
CA LEU A 132 -28.61 9.28 -14.12
C LEU A 132 -29.58 9.43 -15.30
N SER A 133 -29.63 8.42 -16.17
CA SER A 133 -30.56 8.35 -17.31
C SER A 133 -31.69 7.36 -17.09
#